data_AF-A0A949UUB3-F1
#
_entry.id   AF-A0A949UUB3-F1
#
_cell.length_a   1.000
_cell.length_b   1.000
_cell.length_c   1.000
_cell.angle_alpha   90.00
_cell.angle_beta   90.00
_cell.angle_gamma   90.00
#
_symmetry.space_group_name_H-M   'P 1'
#
loop_
_entity.id
_entity.type
_entity.pdbx_description
1 polymer ?
#
loop_
_entity_poly.entity_id
_entity_poly.type
_entity_poly.pdbx_seq_one_letter_code
_entity_poly.pdbx_strand_id
1 'polypeptide(L)'
;MAHQGASNGRSGKIQARNPFENGQRQPRKEAASEVGNAPDASDSGRPETESKGSQSQRKRARRRHRGKTARAADGVVQKPIVAEASVADMKLADVKPSGKISNRRRRARKKKQARQQNDAATLADNTAMQQSVVAKPDSQHAQPQQNKRIPGSAHPTRHGHREVPLYAALDLGTNNCRLLIATPTRPGQFRVVDAFSRIVRLGEGLSATGRLSDQAMQRAIDALKICADKLVARKIRRARLIATEACRSAANGEEFLTRVREETGLELEIVDRQTEARLAVSGCGTLVARDTDAVVLFDIGGGSSEIALIDVSQRRSPRLAEHITAWTSLPVGVVTLAERFGGRNVTPENYESMVCHVTELLSGFAERHCLGTLTAGSRFHLLGTSGTVTTLAGIHLGLERYDRRRVDGMWMGSDEVTQMTTRLLSWDFEARVANPCIGADRADLVLAGCAILDAIRIVWPSEKLLVADRGLREGILTELMSRDGAWRHNRAQGAKTGAKTDMRNRH
;
A
#
# COMPACT_ATOMS: atom_id res chain seq x y z
N MET A 1 45.49 -25.52 65.57
CA MET A 1 45.37 -24.05 65.60
C MET A 1 43.95 -23.74 65.15
N ALA A 2 43.06 -23.25 66.01
CA ALA A 2 43.01 -21.88 66.57
C ALA A 2 42.60 -20.85 65.49
N HIS A 3 41.53 -20.05 65.63
CA HIS A 3 40.50 -19.99 66.70
C HIS A 3 39.14 -19.48 66.15
N GLN A 4 38.16 -19.27 67.05
CA GLN A 4 36.83 -18.66 66.84
C GLN A 4 36.90 -17.23 66.21
N GLY A 5 35.83 -16.58 65.73
CA GLY A 5 34.39 -16.91 65.62
C GLY A 5 33.51 -15.64 65.70
N ALA A 6 32.18 -15.80 65.82
CA ALA A 6 31.16 -14.74 66.10
C ALA A 6 30.92 -13.66 65.00
N SER A 7 29.76 -12.97 64.91
CA SER A 7 28.38 -13.30 65.31
C SER A 7 27.36 -12.24 64.79
N ASN A 8 26.12 -12.65 64.48
CA ASN A 8 24.88 -11.84 64.46
C ASN A 8 24.79 -10.65 63.45
N GLY A 9 23.60 -10.19 63.02
CA GLY A 9 22.24 -10.68 63.22
C GLY A 9 21.17 -9.61 62.95
N ARG A 10 19.91 -10.01 62.72
CA ARG A 10 18.70 -9.19 62.41
C ARG A 10 18.75 -8.48 61.03
N SER A 11 17.80 -8.59 60.09
CA SER A 11 16.33 -8.76 60.04
C SER A 11 15.55 -7.45 59.85
N GLY A 12 14.95 -7.27 58.66
CA GLY A 12 14.01 -6.18 58.36
C GLY A 12 13.17 -6.49 57.13
N LYS A 13 11.83 -6.51 57.28
CA LYS A 13 10.89 -6.59 56.15
C LYS A 13 10.67 -5.18 55.59
N ILE A 14 10.52 -5.04 54.28
CA ILE A 14 9.87 -3.86 53.67
C ILE A 14 8.75 -4.35 52.75
N GLN A 15 7.58 -3.72 52.85
CA GLN A 15 6.39 -4.01 52.06
C GLN A 15 6.31 -3.09 50.83
N ALA A 16 5.55 -3.50 49.82
CA ALA A 16 5.29 -2.67 48.64
C ALA A 16 4.33 -1.50 48.94
N ARG A 17 4.52 -0.37 48.24
CA ARG A 17 3.48 0.66 48.04
C ARG A 17 3.82 1.55 46.84
N ASN A 18 2.84 1.82 45.98
CA ASN A 18 2.78 3.07 45.21
C ASN A 18 2.35 4.20 46.16
N PRO A 19 2.60 5.48 45.79
CA PRO A 19 1.49 6.25 45.23
C PRO A 19 1.88 7.16 44.06
N PHE A 20 0.88 7.87 43.52
CA PHE A 20 1.00 8.98 42.57
C PHE A 20 1.04 10.35 43.29
N GLU A 21 1.17 11.41 42.49
CA GLU A 21 0.84 12.83 42.76
C GLU A 21 1.90 13.78 43.39
N ASN A 22 2.29 14.74 42.56
CA ASN A 22 2.38 16.20 42.78
C ASN A 22 3.06 16.79 44.03
N GLY A 23 4.17 17.50 43.78
CA GLY A 23 4.72 18.55 44.64
C GLY A 23 5.33 19.68 43.79
N GLN A 24 4.88 20.93 43.99
CA GLN A 24 5.25 22.08 43.16
C GLN A 24 6.60 22.71 43.55
N ARG A 25 7.24 23.40 42.58
CA ARG A 25 8.05 24.61 42.86
C ARG A 25 7.74 25.69 41.83
N GLN A 26 7.40 26.88 42.32
CA GLN A 26 7.16 28.10 41.54
C GLN A 26 8.44 29.00 41.54
N PRO A 27 8.40 30.33 41.29
CA PRO A 27 8.79 30.87 39.99
C PRO A 27 9.96 31.87 40.08
N ARG A 28 10.31 32.52 38.96
CA ARG A 28 11.08 33.78 38.95
C ARG A 28 10.14 34.98 38.87
N LYS A 29 10.56 36.10 39.46
CA LYS A 29 9.74 37.30 39.73
C LYS A 29 9.53 38.19 38.50
N GLU A 30 8.41 38.90 38.52
CA GLU A 30 8.08 40.06 37.69
C GLU A 30 8.56 41.38 38.34
N ALA A 31 8.38 42.50 37.64
CA ALA A 31 8.25 43.84 38.21
C ALA A 31 7.23 44.67 37.38
N ALA A 32 6.36 45.41 38.07
CA ALA A 32 5.35 46.35 37.54
C ALA A 32 6.00 47.58 36.84
N SER A 33 5.43 48.33 35.88
CA SER A 33 4.05 48.62 35.40
C SER A 33 3.30 49.80 36.06
N GLU A 34 2.93 50.83 35.28
CA GLU A 34 1.74 51.72 35.43
C GLU A 34 1.62 52.63 34.15
N VAL A 35 0.46 52.67 33.46
CA VAL A 35 -0.60 53.73 33.45
C VAL A 35 -0.21 55.05 32.74
N GLY A 36 -0.98 55.62 31.80
CA GLY A 36 -2.26 55.19 31.20
C GLY A 36 -2.90 56.23 30.25
N ASN A 37 -4.22 56.13 30.04
CA ASN A 37 -5.14 57.03 29.30
C ASN A 37 -5.15 57.05 27.75
N ALA A 38 -6.34 57.38 27.25
CA ALA A 38 -6.81 57.68 25.88
C ALA A 38 -7.86 58.84 26.01
N PRO A 39 -8.62 59.29 24.98
CA PRO A 39 -8.64 58.93 23.55
C PRO A 39 -8.58 60.14 22.58
N ASP A 40 -8.62 59.86 21.26
CA ASP A 40 -9.38 60.55 20.19
C ASP A 40 -8.71 60.33 18.81
N ALA A 41 -9.33 60.56 17.63
CA ALA A 41 -10.68 60.23 17.14
C ALA A 41 -10.79 60.74 15.67
N SER A 42 -11.07 59.86 14.69
CA SER A 42 -11.34 60.20 13.26
C SER A 42 -10.19 60.94 12.51
N ASP A 43 -10.21 61.16 11.18
CA ASP A 43 -11.14 60.77 10.11
C ASP A 43 -10.38 60.35 8.83
N SER A 44 -11.13 59.88 7.84
CA SER A 44 -10.76 59.43 6.49
C SER A 44 -10.45 60.56 5.49
N GLY A 45 -9.77 60.23 4.38
CA GLY A 45 -9.51 61.21 3.29
C GLY A 45 -8.69 60.67 2.10
N ARG A 46 -9.38 60.38 0.99
CA ARG A 46 -8.86 60.27 -0.41
C ARG A 46 -9.40 61.49 -1.20
N PRO A 47 -9.05 61.80 -2.48
CA PRO A 47 -8.24 61.05 -3.47
C PRO A 47 -7.20 61.92 -4.25
N GLU A 48 -6.66 61.39 -5.38
CA GLU A 48 -6.21 62.03 -6.67
C GLU A 48 -5.36 63.35 -6.66
N THR A 49 -4.33 63.58 -7.49
CA THR A 49 -4.34 63.60 -8.98
C THR A 49 -2.92 63.56 -9.65
N GLU A 50 -2.91 63.16 -10.93
CA GLU A 50 -2.10 63.56 -12.11
C GLU A 50 -0.68 64.23 -12.08
N SER A 51 0.28 63.49 -12.67
CA SER A 51 1.08 63.85 -13.88
C SER A 51 2.40 64.69 -13.82
N LYS A 52 3.20 64.48 -14.89
CA LYS A 52 4.38 65.25 -15.39
C LYS A 52 5.69 65.17 -14.57
N GLY A 53 6.88 65.22 -15.17
CA GLY A 53 7.19 65.04 -16.60
C GLY A 53 8.60 65.48 -17.07
N SER A 54 9.38 64.52 -17.59
CA SER A 54 10.43 64.67 -18.62
C SER A 54 11.80 65.33 -18.29
N GLN A 55 12.74 65.11 -19.23
CA GLN A 55 14.12 65.64 -19.37
C GLN A 55 15.16 65.20 -18.32
N SER A 56 16.29 64.51 -18.61
CA SER A 56 17.18 64.34 -19.79
C SER A 56 18.30 65.38 -19.96
N GLN A 57 19.57 64.96 -19.78
CA GLN A 57 20.85 65.52 -20.30
C GLN A 57 21.99 64.56 -19.84
N ARG A 58 23.15 64.36 -20.51
CA ARG A 58 23.59 64.64 -21.89
C ARG A 58 24.86 63.81 -22.24
N LYS A 59 25.05 63.53 -23.55
CA LYS A 59 26.29 63.60 -24.41
C LYS A 59 27.64 63.93 -23.69
N ARG A 60 28.85 63.51 -24.12
CA ARG A 60 29.46 62.95 -25.37
C ARG A 60 30.93 62.48 -25.06
N ALA A 61 31.80 61.98 -25.96
CA ALA A 61 31.77 60.77 -26.81
C ALA A 61 33.12 60.61 -27.60
N ARG A 62 33.49 59.36 -28.00
CA ARG A 62 34.46 58.93 -29.06
C ARG A 62 36.00 59.10 -28.88
N ARG A 63 36.72 57.96 -28.98
CA ARG A 63 37.87 57.71 -29.91
C ARG A 63 38.26 56.20 -29.88
N ARG A 64 39.11 55.64 -30.76
CA ARG A 64 38.90 55.33 -32.21
C ARG A 64 40.01 54.38 -32.73
N HIS A 65 39.70 53.10 -33.02
CA HIS A 65 40.46 52.19 -33.92
C HIS A 65 39.50 51.05 -34.36
N ARG A 66 39.54 50.37 -35.53
CA ARG A 66 40.38 50.37 -36.76
C ARG A 66 41.58 49.39 -36.84
N GLY A 67 41.32 48.15 -37.27
CA GLY A 67 42.28 47.26 -37.96
C GLY A 67 42.16 45.78 -37.55
N LYS A 68 42.34 44.78 -38.42
CA LYS A 68 42.30 44.75 -39.91
C LYS A 68 42.12 43.29 -40.37
N THR A 69 41.38 43.03 -41.46
CA THR A 69 41.21 41.69 -42.05
C THR A 69 42.19 41.42 -43.19
N ALA A 70 42.36 40.15 -43.56
CA ALA A 70 43.00 39.70 -44.78
C ALA A 70 42.07 38.78 -45.60
N ARG A 71 42.14 38.91 -46.93
CA ARG A 71 41.69 37.95 -47.96
C ARG A 71 42.96 37.57 -48.77
N ALA A 72 42.98 36.71 -49.80
CA ALA A 72 41.92 36.13 -50.64
C ALA A 72 42.43 34.87 -51.37
N ALA A 73 41.48 34.17 -52.02
CA ALA A 73 41.65 33.46 -53.31
C ALA A 73 42.57 32.22 -53.39
N ASP A 74 42.34 31.23 -54.27
CA ASP A 74 41.12 30.67 -54.94
C ASP A 74 41.56 29.34 -55.62
N GLY A 75 40.72 28.44 -56.15
CA GLY A 75 39.26 28.39 -56.24
C GLY A 75 38.84 27.55 -57.46
N VAL A 76 38.12 26.43 -57.27
CA VAL A 76 37.78 25.46 -58.32
C VAL A 76 36.31 25.02 -58.23
N VAL A 77 35.69 24.74 -59.39
CA VAL A 77 34.27 24.38 -59.55
C VAL A 77 34.11 22.90 -59.91
N GLN A 78 33.16 22.20 -59.28
CA GLN A 78 32.34 21.17 -59.96
C GLN A 78 31.01 20.88 -59.22
N LYS A 79 30.11 20.18 -59.91
CA LYS A 79 28.70 19.93 -59.54
C LYS A 79 28.46 18.44 -59.20
N PRO A 80 27.30 18.06 -58.62
CA PRO A 80 27.09 16.72 -58.07
C PRO A 80 26.85 15.63 -59.13
N ILE A 81 27.04 14.38 -58.72
CA ILE A 81 26.63 13.18 -59.47
C ILE A 81 25.30 12.67 -58.90
N VAL A 82 24.41 12.24 -59.81
CA VAL A 82 23.15 11.56 -59.53
C VAL A 82 23.30 10.08 -59.91
N ALA A 83 22.63 9.18 -59.20
CA ALA A 83 22.41 7.80 -59.63
C ALA A 83 20.98 7.38 -59.29
N GLU A 84 20.22 6.97 -60.29
CA GLU A 84 18.85 6.45 -60.18
C GLU A 84 18.83 4.92 -60.31
N ALA A 85 17.85 4.26 -59.66
CA ALA A 85 17.15 3.05 -60.13
C ALA A 85 16.21 2.54 -59.03
N SER A 86 15.07 1.88 -59.30
CA SER A 86 14.16 1.88 -60.47
C SER A 86 12.91 1.09 -60.06
N VAL A 87 11.70 1.54 -60.39
CA VAL A 87 10.47 0.77 -60.10
C VAL A 87 10.19 -0.22 -61.24
N ALA A 88 9.91 -1.48 -60.90
CA ALA A 88 9.43 -2.51 -61.83
C ALA A 88 8.48 -3.47 -61.08
N ASP A 89 7.57 -4.14 -61.81
CA ASP A 89 6.32 -4.69 -61.28
C ASP A 89 6.10 -6.17 -61.65
N MET A 90 5.14 -6.82 -60.98
CA MET A 90 4.47 -8.10 -61.28
C MET A 90 5.32 -9.40 -61.36
N LYS A 91 5.03 -10.37 -60.47
CA LYS A 91 4.04 -11.46 -60.77
C LYS A 91 3.81 -12.45 -59.61
N LEU A 92 2.67 -13.14 -59.69
CA LEU A 92 2.27 -14.29 -58.86
C LEU A 92 2.73 -15.62 -59.48
N ALA A 93 3.10 -16.58 -58.64
CA ALA A 93 3.11 -18.02 -58.92
C ALA A 93 2.89 -18.80 -57.60
N ASP A 94 2.41 -20.05 -57.67
CA ASP A 94 1.81 -20.78 -56.52
C ASP A 94 2.53 -22.12 -56.23
N VAL A 95 2.03 -22.88 -55.23
CA VAL A 95 2.24 -24.32 -54.94
C VAL A 95 3.37 -24.74 -53.96
N LYS A 96 3.07 -24.59 -52.65
CA LYS A 96 2.79 -25.69 -51.66
C LYS A 96 3.87 -26.76 -51.28
N PRO A 97 3.70 -27.54 -50.16
CA PRO A 97 4.78 -27.58 -49.15
C PRO A 97 5.11 -28.94 -48.47
N SER A 98 6.13 -28.92 -47.61
CA SER A 98 6.27 -29.74 -46.38
C SER A 98 7.09 -28.95 -45.36
N GLY A 99 7.16 -29.16 -44.04
CA GLY A 99 6.62 -30.10 -43.03
C GLY A 99 7.42 -29.84 -41.72
N LYS A 100 7.05 -30.16 -40.48
CA LYS A 100 5.95 -30.94 -39.88
C LYS A 100 5.58 -30.26 -38.53
N ILE A 101 4.30 -30.11 -38.17
CA ILE A 101 3.88 -29.61 -36.84
C ILE A 101 3.54 -30.78 -35.91
N SER A 102 3.99 -30.72 -34.65
CA SER A 102 3.94 -31.87 -33.73
C SER A 102 2.54 -32.23 -33.21
N ASN A 103 2.32 -33.52 -32.92
CA ASN A 103 1.04 -34.11 -32.52
C ASN A 103 0.41 -33.54 -31.23
N ARG A 104 1.13 -32.70 -30.47
CA ARG A 104 0.67 -32.14 -29.18
C ARG A 104 -0.56 -31.23 -29.32
N ARG A 105 -0.70 -30.48 -30.43
CA ARG A 105 -1.87 -29.60 -30.68
C ARG A 105 -3.16 -30.35 -31.06
N ARG A 106 -3.10 -31.58 -31.61
CA ARG A 106 -4.29 -32.30 -32.09
C ARG A 106 -5.15 -32.87 -30.95
N ARG A 107 -4.55 -33.26 -29.82
CA ARG A 107 -5.28 -33.72 -28.61
C ARG A 107 -6.01 -32.58 -27.87
N ALA A 108 -5.54 -31.34 -27.96
CA ALA A 108 -6.15 -30.20 -27.28
C ALA A 108 -7.54 -29.84 -27.87
N ARG A 109 -7.70 -29.83 -29.20
CA ARG A 109 -8.98 -29.48 -29.84
C ARG A 109 -10.12 -30.46 -29.52
N LYS A 110 -9.85 -31.79 -29.53
CA LYS A 110 -10.89 -32.79 -29.20
C LYS A 110 -11.42 -32.70 -27.75
N LYS A 111 -10.66 -32.12 -26.81
CA LYS A 111 -11.11 -31.93 -25.42
C LYS A 111 -11.89 -30.61 -25.19
N LYS A 112 -12.01 -29.74 -26.21
CA LYS A 112 -12.80 -28.49 -26.11
C LYS A 112 -14.25 -28.65 -26.57
N GLN A 113 -14.53 -29.54 -27.54
CA GLN A 113 -15.89 -29.79 -28.03
C GLN A 113 -16.75 -30.61 -27.04
N ALA A 114 -16.16 -31.58 -26.33
CA ALA A 114 -16.85 -32.39 -25.31
C ALA A 114 -17.11 -31.64 -23.97
N ARG A 115 -17.14 -30.31 -23.98
CA ARG A 115 -17.35 -29.46 -22.80
C ARG A 115 -18.13 -28.18 -23.09
N GLN A 116 -18.85 -28.13 -24.22
CA GLN A 116 -19.76 -27.02 -24.59
C GLN A 116 -21.22 -27.51 -24.76
N GLN A 117 -21.62 -28.55 -24.01
CA GLN A 117 -22.96 -29.14 -24.04
C GLN A 117 -23.61 -29.37 -22.66
N ASN A 118 -22.97 -28.92 -21.57
CA ASN A 118 -23.51 -29.08 -20.19
C ASN A 118 -23.77 -27.76 -19.44
N ASP A 119 -23.17 -26.63 -19.85
CA ASP A 119 -23.24 -25.37 -19.10
C ASP A 119 -24.35 -24.44 -19.66
N ALA A 120 -25.58 -24.95 -19.74
CA ALA A 120 -26.73 -24.27 -20.36
C ALA A 120 -28.04 -24.35 -19.55
N ALA A 121 -27.94 -24.41 -18.20
CA ALA A 121 -29.12 -24.34 -17.32
C ALA A 121 -28.78 -23.95 -15.86
N THR A 122 -28.67 -22.64 -15.56
CA THR A 122 -28.96 -22.03 -14.22
C THR A 122 -28.90 -20.48 -14.28
N LEU A 123 -29.96 -19.84 -14.78
CA LEU A 123 -30.19 -18.39 -14.63
C LEU A 123 -31.70 -18.09 -14.69
N ALA A 124 -32.42 -18.29 -13.57
CA ALA A 124 -33.75 -17.73 -13.33
C ALA A 124 -34.15 -17.84 -11.84
N ASP A 125 -34.89 -16.84 -11.38
CA ASP A 125 -35.89 -16.80 -10.30
C ASP A 125 -35.68 -17.51 -8.95
N ASN A 126 -35.60 -16.69 -7.91
CA ASN A 126 -36.20 -16.95 -6.60
C ASN A 126 -37.40 -16.00 -6.44
N THR A 127 -38.63 -16.51 -6.54
CA THR A 127 -39.85 -15.82 -6.10
C THR A 127 -40.65 -16.75 -5.21
N ALA A 128 -41.20 -16.21 -4.11
CA ALA A 128 -41.83 -17.01 -3.07
C ALA A 128 -43.31 -17.29 -3.34
N MET A 129 -43.79 -18.48 -2.96
CA MET A 129 -45.18 -18.68 -2.55
C MET A 129 -45.27 -19.59 -1.32
N GLN A 130 -46.22 -19.26 -0.45
CA GLN A 130 -46.74 -20.16 0.58
C GLN A 130 -47.91 -20.95 -0.02
N GLN A 131 -48.16 -22.17 0.47
CA GLN A 131 -49.47 -22.56 1.04
C GLN A 131 -49.45 -23.97 1.65
N SER A 132 -50.49 -24.28 2.40
CA SER A 132 -50.63 -25.44 3.30
C SER A 132 -51.81 -26.35 2.91
N VAL A 133 -51.70 -27.67 3.15
CA VAL A 133 -52.86 -28.58 3.25
C VAL A 133 -52.58 -29.73 4.24
N VAL A 134 -53.30 -29.72 5.38
CA VAL A 134 -54.00 -30.82 6.11
C VAL A 134 -53.30 -32.21 6.32
N ALA A 135 -53.86 -33.09 7.16
CA ALA A 135 -53.15 -34.22 7.80
C ALA A 135 -54.02 -35.47 8.12
N LYS A 136 -53.34 -36.54 8.61
CA LYS A 136 -53.84 -37.71 9.39
C LYS A 136 -54.66 -38.79 8.63
N PRO A 137 -54.90 -40.01 9.21
CA PRO A 137 -54.46 -40.58 10.52
C PRO A 137 -53.84 -42.01 10.46
N ASP A 138 -53.46 -42.55 11.64
CA ASP A 138 -53.42 -43.98 12.08
C ASP A 138 -52.54 -45.03 11.33
N SER A 139 -51.96 -46.08 11.95
CA SER A 139 -51.73 -46.50 13.36
C SER A 139 -50.43 -47.39 13.39
N GLN A 140 -50.00 -48.21 14.36
CA GLN A 140 -50.57 -48.79 15.60
C GLN A 140 -49.45 -49.17 16.63
N HIS A 141 -49.54 -50.31 17.36
CA HIS A 141 -48.67 -50.69 18.48
C HIS A 141 -47.58 -51.73 18.17
N ALA A 142 -46.42 -51.61 18.84
CA ALA A 142 -45.75 -52.69 19.56
C ALA A 142 -44.74 -52.16 20.61
N GLN A 143 -44.65 -52.81 21.78
CA GLN A 143 -43.52 -52.72 22.73
C GLN A 143 -43.10 -54.16 23.09
N PRO A 144 -41.87 -54.36 23.59
CA PRO A 144 -41.80 -54.84 24.97
C PRO A 144 -40.75 -54.13 25.85
N GLN A 145 -40.71 -54.58 27.11
CA GLN A 145 -40.26 -53.84 28.29
C GLN A 145 -38.73 -53.82 28.57
N GLN A 146 -38.32 -52.74 29.26
CA GLN A 146 -37.34 -52.67 30.36
C GLN A 146 -35.96 -53.36 30.23
N ASN A 147 -34.91 -52.56 30.45
CA ASN A 147 -34.08 -52.77 31.64
C ASN A 147 -33.54 -51.44 32.21
N LYS A 148 -33.43 -51.32 33.54
CA LYS A 148 -32.95 -50.10 34.23
C LYS A 148 -31.47 -50.23 34.60
N ARG A 149 -30.60 -49.36 34.08
CA ARG A 149 -29.32 -49.00 34.72
C ARG A 149 -28.98 -47.52 34.50
N ILE A 150 -28.93 -46.76 35.60
CA ILE A 150 -28.23 -45.47 35.68
C ILE A 150 -26.95 -45.74 36.47
N PRO A 151 -25.78 -45.54 35.86
CA PRO A 151 -24.77 -44.72 36.55
C PRO A 151 -24.00 -43.79 35.60
N GLY A 152 -23.54 -42.66 36.13
CA GLY A 152 -22.60 -41.77 35.45
C GLY A 152 -23.26 -40.63 34.68
N SER A 153 -23.43 -39.49 35.34
CA SER A 153 -23.60 -38.20 34.67
C SER A 153 -22.29 -37.83 33.97
N ALA A 154 -22.10 -38.34 32.76
CA ALA A 154 -21.07 -37.87 31.85
C ALA A 154 -21.37 -36.40 31.50
N HIS A 155 -20.86 -35.47 32.31
CA HIS A 155 -20.84 -34.06 31.94
C HIS A 155 -20.20 -33.98 30.54
N PRO A 156 -20.91 -33.48 29.51
CA PRO A 156 -20.27 -33.23 28.24
C PRO A 156 -19.19 -32.19 28.54
N THR A 157 -17.93 -32.59 28.41
CA THR A 157 -16.80 -31.70 28.63
C THR A 157 -16.94 -30.57 27.62
N ARG A 158 -17.43 -29.42 28.08
CA ARG A 158 -17.42 -28.17 27.33
C ARG A 158 -15.96 -27.77 27.12
N HIS A 159 -15.34 -28.40 26.12
CA HIS A 159 -14.44 -27.71 25.21
C HIS A 159 -15.26 -26.58 24.59
N GLY A 160 -15.44 -25.51 25.36
CA GLY A 160 -16.09 -24.31 24.87
C GLY A 160 -15.34 -23.89 23.63
N HIS A 161 -16.04 -23.80 22.50
CA HIS A 161 -15.51 -23.19 21.29
C HIS A 161 -15.22 -21.73 21.62
N ARG A 162 -14.01 -21.48 22.15
CA ARG A 162 -13.51 -20.17 22.53
C ARG A 162 -13.41 -19.36 21.26
N GLU A 163 -14.45 -18.55 21.01
CA GLU A 163 -14.65 -17.83 19.74
C GLU A 163 -13.33 -17.19 19.31
N VAL A 164 -12.79 -17.67 18.19
CA VAL A 164 -11.43 -17.29 17.76
C VAL A 164 -11.50 -15.82 17.37
N PRO A 165 -10.78 -14.92 18.07
CA PRO A 165 -11.11 -13.51 18.06
C PRO A 165 -10.93 -12.91 16.67
N LEU A 166 -11.89 -12.09 16.27
CA LEU A 166 -11.84 -11.33 15.02
C LEU A 166 -11.25 -9.95 15.27
N TYR A 167 -10.46 -9.50 14.30
CA TYR A 167 -9.89 -8.17 14.22
C TYR A 167 -10.24 -7.55 12.88
N ALA A 168 -10.36 -6.23 12.83
CA ALA A 168 -10.57 -5.49 11.59
C ALA A 168 -9.54 -4.37 11.39
N ALA A 169 -9.17 -4.16 10.13
CA ALA A 169 -8.40 -3.01 9.67
C ALA A 169 -9.06 -2.42 8.42
N LEU A 170 -9.33 -1.12 8.41
CA LEU A 170 -9.91 -0.40 7.28
C LEU A 170 -8.96 0.71 6.84
N ASP A 171 -8.59 0.73 5.55
CA ASP A 171 -7.80 1.79 4.90
C ASP A 171 -8.70 2.62 3.96
N LEU A 172 -8.85 3.91 4.26
CA LEU A 172 -9.43 4.89 3.35
C LEU A 172 -8.29 5.68 2.68
N GLY A 173 -7.91 5.19 1.50
CA GLY A 173 -6.88 5.74 0.62
C GLY A 173 -7.41 6.72 -0.42
N THR A 174 -6.52 7.55 -0.96
CA THR A 174 -6.80 8.49 -2.07
C THR A 174 -7.51 7.84 -3.25
N ASN A 175 -7.18 6.59 -3.59
CA ASN A 175 -7.81 5.84 -4.68
C ASN A 175 -8.80 4.75 -4.22
N ASN A 176 -8.55 4.12 -3.07
CA ASN A 176 -9.21 2.89 -2.65
C ASN A 176 -9.73 2.98 -1.21
N CYS A 177 -10.97 2.51 -0.98
CA CYS A 177 -11.43 2.09 0.34
C CYS A 177 -11.29 0.57 0.44
N ARG A 178 -10.70 0.04 1.50
CA ARG A 178 -10.65 -1.41 1.74
C ARG A 178 -10.82 -1.75 3.22
N LEU A 179 -11.24 -2.98 3.48
CA LEU A 179 -11.44 -3.55 4.82
C LEU A 179 -10.91 -4.98 4.82
N LEU A 180 -10.21 -5.36 5.89
CA LEU A 180 -9.72 -6.71 6.10
C LEU A 180 -10.12 -7.19 7.51
N ILE A 181 -10.94 -8.24 7.59
CA ILE A 181 -11.34 -8.89 8.82
C ILE A 181 -10.59 -10.22 8.92
N ALA A 182 -9.86 -10.43 10.01
CA ALA A 182 -8.95 -11.56 10.16
C ALA A 182 -8.92 -12.12 11.59
N THR A 183 -8.42 -13.36 11.72
CA THR A 183 -8.27 -14.06 13.00
C THR A 183 -6.85 -14.63 13.14
N PRO A 184 -6.19 -14.51 14.32
CA PRO A 184 -4.82 -14.97 14.52
C PRO A 184 -4.69 -16.50 14.40
N THR A 185 -3.53 -16.99 13.95
CA THR A 185 -3.26 -18.41 13.77
C THR A 185 -1.91 -18.83 14.40
N ARG A 186 -0.88 -19.11 13.60
CA ARG A 186 0.50 -19.33 14.09
C ARG A 186 1.14 -17.99 14.51
N PRO A 187 2.22 -17.99 15.30
CA PRO A 187 2.90 -16.75 15.69
C PRO A 187 3.25 -15.86 14.50
N GLY A 188 2.82 -14.60 14.52
CA GLY A 188 3.00 -13.64 13.43
C GLY A 188 2.13 -13.89 12.18
N GLN A 189 1.16 -14.82 12.24
CA GLN A 189 0.28 -15.16 11.12
C GLN A 189 -1.20 -15.05 11.52
N PHE A 190 -2.04 -14.70 10.54
CA PHE A 190 -3.49 -14.66 10.65
C PHE A 190 -4.15 -15.25 9.39
N ARG A 191 -5.41 -15.62 9.51
CA ARG A 191 -6.27 -16.04 8.39
C ARG A 191 -7.32 -14.96 8.16
N VAL A 192 -7.50 -14.56 6.90
CA VAL A 192 -8.58 -13.67 6.48
C VAL A 192 -9.93 -14.39 6.64
N VAL A 193 -10.93 -13.67 7.12
CA VAL A 193 -12.29 -14.14 7.42
C VAL A 193 -13.31 -13.40 6.55
N ASP A 194 -13.11 -12.11 6.32
CA ASP A 194 -13.79 -11.34 5.27
C ASP A 194 -12.86 -10.25 4.74
N ALA A 195 -13.11 -9.80 3.52
CA ALA A 195 -12.43 -8.67 2.91
C ALA A 195 -13.43 -7.84 2.09
N PHE A 196 -13.08 -6.59 1.85
CA PHE A 196 -13.73 -5.71 0.90
C PHE A 196 -12.69 -4.76 0.31
N SER A 197 -12.82 -4.43 -0.97
CA SER A 197 -12.08 -3.34 -1.57
C SER A 197 -12.91 -2.74 -2.70
N ARG A 198 -12.97 -1.41 -2.75
CA ARG A 198 -13.58 -0.65 -3.85
C ARG A 198 -12.64 0.46 -4.27
N ILE A 199 -12.61 0.79 -5.55
CA ILE A 199 -12.00 2.02 -6.03
C ILE A 199 -13.03 3.13 -5.80
N VAL A 200 -12.61 4.20 -5.15
CA VAL A 200 -13.47 5.32 -4.75
C VAL A 200 -12.99 6.65 -5.31
N ARG A 201 -11.70 6.77 -5.68
CA ARG A 201 -11.05 7.99 -6.18
C ARG A 201 -11.39 9.21 -5.29
N LEU A 202 -11.16 9.06 -3.98
CA LEU A 202 -11.51 10.06 -2.97
C LEU A 202 -10.77 11.38 -3.18
N GLY A 203 -9.51 11.33 -3.60
CA GLY A 203 -8.68 12.52 -3.86
C GLY A 203 -8.63 12.95 -5.32
N GLU A 204 -9.62 12.61 -6.16
CA GLU A 204 -9.64 13.12 -7.55
C GLU A 204 -9.86 14.64 -7.57
N GLY A 205 -9.04 15.34 -8.36
CA GLY A 205 -9.03 16.81 -8.44
C GLY A 205 -8.47 17.51 -7.19
N LEU A 206 -8.12 16.77 -6.12
CA LEU A 206 -7.68 17.36 -4.85
C LEU A 206 -6.42 18.23 -5.02
N SER A 207 -5.49 17.84 -5.88
CA SER A 207 -4.28 18.62 -6.18
C SER A 207 -4.56 19.93 -6.91
N ALA A 208 -5.73 20.11 -7.50
CA ALA A 208 -6.15 21.35 -8.17
C ALA A 208 -7.10 22.21 -7.31
N THR A 209 -7.89 21.60 -6.42
CA THR A 209 -8.95 22.28 -5.65
C THR A 209 -8.64 22.49 -4.17
N GLY A 210 -7.74 21.71 -3.58
CA GLY A 210 -7.52 21.67 -2.13
C GLY A 210 -8.70 21.10 -1.31
N ARG A 211 -9.75 20.56 -1.96
CA ARG A 211 -10.95 20.00 -1.31
C ARG A 211 -11.39 18.69 -1.96
N LEU A 212 -11.92 17.78 -1.15
CA LEU A 212 -12.63 16.58 -1.61
C LEU A 212 -13.93 16.99 -2.31
N SER A 213 -14.23 16.40 -3.47
CA SER A 213 -15.48 16.64 -4.21
C SER A 213 -16.65 15.86 -3.62
N ASP A 214 -17.88 16.40 -3.71
CA ASP A 214 -19.07 15.74 -3.17
C ASP A 214 -19.32 14.36 -3.78
N GLN A 215 -19.00 14.19 -5.06
CA GLN A 215 -19.09 12.90 -5.76
C GLN A 215 -18.08 11.89 -5.19
N ALA A 216 -16.84 12.31 -4.95
CA ALA A 216 -15.81 11.47 -4.37
C ALA A 216 -16.12 11.10 -2.90
N MET A 217 -16.61 12.06 -2.12
CA MET A 217 -17.10 11.84 -0.75
C MET A 217 -18.28 10.85 -0.72
N GLN A 218 -19.27 11.01 -1.61
CA GLN A 218 -20.41 10.09 -1.71
C GLN A 218 -19.97 8.66 -2.04
N ARG A 219 -19.14 8.48 -3.08
CA ARG A 219 -18.61 7.15 -3.47
C ARG A 219 -17.77 6.49 -2.38
N ALA A 220 -17.13 7.27 -1.51
CA ALA A 220 -16.42 6.77 -0.33
C ALA A 220 -17.39 6.38 0.79
N ILE A 221 -18.37 7.22 1.14
CA ILE A 221 -19.40 6.93 2.14
C ILE A 221 -20.18 5.66 1.78
N ASP A 222 -20.56 5.49 0.51
CA ASP A 222 -21.27 4.30 0.05
C ASP A 222 -20.39 3.04 -0.04
N ALA A 223 -19.07 3.17 0.18
CA ALA A 223 -18.15 2.05 0.39
C ALA A 223 -18.01 1.74 1.89
N LEU A 224 -17.99 2.78 2.72
CA LEU A 224 -17.91 2.73 4.16
C LEU A 224 -19.19 2.14 4.79
N LYS A 225 -20.37 2.36 4.20
CA LYS A 225 -21.62 1.66 4.57
C LYS A 225 -21.49 0.13 4.47
N ILE A 226 -20.97 -0.37 3.35
CA ILE A 226 -20.69 -1.81 3.14
C ILE A 226 -19.63 -2.34 4.14
N CYS A 227 -18.65 -1.50 4.51
CA CYS A 227 -17.71 -1.83 5.57
C CYS A 227 -18.38 -1.90 6.95
N ALA A 228 -19.31 -0.99 7.27
CA ALA A 228 -20.07 -0.99 8.51
C ALA A 228 -20.92 -2.26 8.64
N ASP A 229 -21.66 -2.64 7.59
CA ASP A 229 -22.43 -3.90 7.56
C ASP A 229 -21.54 -5.11 7.85
N LYS A 230 -20.36 -5.19 7.23
CA LYS A 230 -19.38 -6.27 7.42
C LYS A 230 -18.78 -6.31 8.83
N LEU A 231 -18.71 -5.17 9.52
CA LEU A 231 -18.26 -5.05 10.91
C LEU A 231 -19.38 -5.45 11.87
N VAL A 232 -20.58 -4.89 11.72
CA VAL A 232 -21.77 -5.16 12.56
C VAL A 232 -22.19 -6.62 12.49
N ALA A 233 -22.10 -7.26 11.33
CA ALA A 233 -22.39 -8.69 11.16
C ALA A 233 -21.45 -9.65 11.92
N ARG A 234 -20.46 -9.15 12.69
CA ARG A 234 -19.39 -9.94 13.31
C ARG A 234 -18.99 -9.45 14.70
N LYS A 235 -18.63 -10.39 15.57
CA LYS A 235 -18.01 -10.12 16.89
C LYS A 235 -16.56 -9.67 16.73
N ILE A 236 -16.34 -8.45 16.24
CA ILE A 236 -15.01 -7.83 16.14
C ILE A 236 -14.52 -7.45 17.54
N ARG A 237 -13.37 -7.98 17.98
CA ARG A 237 -12.81 -7.68 19.32
C ARG A 237 -11.97 -6.40 19.34
N ARG A 238 -11.35 -6.03 18.22
CA ARG A 238 -10.83 -4.68 17.95
C ARG A 238 -10.86 -4.38 16.45
N ALA A 239 -11.28 -3.16 16.13
CA ALA A 239 -11.04 -2.53 14.85
C ALA A 239 -9.99 -1.42 15.00
N ARG A 240 -9.41 -0.99 13.89
CA ARG A 240 -8.81 0.35 13.71
C ARG A 240 -9.13 0.78 12.28
N LEU A 241 -9.76 1.93 12.13
CA LEU A 241 -10.26 2.46 10.86
C LEU A 241 -9.51 3.76 10.60
N ILE A 242 -8.82 3.86 9.47
CA ILE A 242 -7.91 4.98 9.20
C ILE A 242 -8.19 5.66 7.87
N ALA A 243 -8.01 6.98 7.87
CA ALA A 243 -7.93 7.82 6.69
C ALA A 243 -6.49 8.33 6.50
N THR A 244 -6.13 8.58 5.25
CA THR A 244 -4.74 8.80 4.81
C THR A 244 -4.61 10.11 4.02
N GLU A 245 -3.63 10.22 3.12
CA GLU A 245 -3.23 11.45 2.42
C GLU A 245 -4.39 12.29 1.86
N ALA A 246 -5.44 11.70 1.31
CA ALA A 246 -6.57 12.47 0.76
C ALA A 246 -7.35 13.26 1.82
N CYS A 247 -7.66 12.66 2.97
CA CYS A 247 -8.32 13.40 4.06
C CYS A 247 -7.33 14.34 4.77
N ARG A 248 -6.08 13.89 4.91
CA ARG A 248 -4.99 14.63 5.57
C ARG A 248 -4.63 15.94 4.87
N SER A 249 -4.77 16.00 3.54
CA SER A 249 -4.33 17.13 2.71
C SER A 249 -5.51 17.93 2.10
N ALA A 250 -6.76 17.62 2.45
CA ALA A 250 -7.94 18.36 2.02
C ALA A 250 -8.46 19.31 3.11
N ALA A 251 -8.81 20.55 2.73
CA ALA A 251 -9.38 21.55 3.64
C ALA A 251 -10.77 21.18 4.21
N ASN A 252 -11.40 20.11 3.71
CA ASN A 252 -12.62 19.49 4.24
C ASN A 252 -12.43 18.04 4.69
N GLY A 253 -11.21 17.62 5.06
CA GLY A 253 -10.97 16.28 5.59
C GLY A 253 -11.81 15.94 6.82
N GLU A 254 -11.81 16.81 7.83
CA GLU A 254 -12.55 16.61 9.09
C GLU A 254 -14.07 16.79 8.92
N GLU A 255 -14.50 17.69 8.02
CA GLU A 255 -15.90 17.86 7.60
C GLU A 255 -16.43 16.54 7.01
N PHE A 256 -15.65 15.93 6.12
CA PHE A 256 -15.94 14.62 5.53
C PHE A 256 -15.95 13.48 6.56
N LEU A 257 -14.99 13.42 7.49
CA LEU A 257 -14.97 12.38 8.53
C LEU A 257 -16.13 12.53 9.53
N THR A 258 -16.55 13.76 9.83
CA THR A 258 -17.76 14.03 10.61
C THR A 258 -19.00 13.44 9.92
N ARG A 259 -19.15 13.71 8.61
CA ARG A 259 -20.22 13.13 7.77
C ARG A 259 -20.14 11.60 7.67
N VAL A 260 -18.95 11.01 7.57
CA VAL A 260 -18.75 9.55 7.59
C VAL A 260 -19.27 8.93 8.89
N ARG A 261 -18.92 9.51 10.04
CA ARG A 261 -19.39 9.05 11.36
C ARG A 261 -20.92 9.11 11.45
N GLU A 262 -21.53 10.15 10.92
CA GLU A 262 -23.00 10.35 10.93
C GLU A 262 -23.75 9.41 9.96
N GLU A 263 -23.26 9.22 8.72
CA GLU A 263 -23.91 8.36 7.73
C GLU A 263 -23.61 6.86 7.87
N THR A 264 -22.60 6.47 8.66
CA THR A 264 -22.12 5.07 8.71
C THR A 264 -21.87 4.52 10.12
N GLY A 265 -21.82 5.37 11.15
CA GLY A 265 -21.40 4.98 12.50
C GLY A 265 -19.91 4.61 12.63
N LEU A 266 -19.09 4.82 11.59
CA LEU A 266 -17.67 4.51 11.61
C LEU A 266 -16.84 5.73 12.02
N GLU A 267 -16.12 5.59 13.14
CA GLU A 267 -15.12 6.55 13.58
C GLU A 267 -13.77 6.21 12.92
N LEU A 268 -13.31 7.08 12.02
CA LEU A 268 -12.01 6.98 11.35
C LEU A 268 -11.06 8.04 11.93
N GLU A 269 -9.80 7.68 12.14
CA GLU A 269 -8.73 8.63 12.47
C GLU A 269 -7.91 9.00 11.22
N ILE A 270 -7.51 10.26 11.05
CA ILE A 270 -6.47 10.62 10.08
C ILE A 270 -5.12 10.21 10.68
N VAL A 271 -4.41 9.27 10.05
CA VAL A 271 -3.06 8.91 10.48
C VAL A 271 -2.01 9.87 9.92
N ASP A 272 -0.93 10.08 10.67
CA ASP A 272 0.25 10.76 10.18
C ASP A 272 1.10 9.86 9.25
N ARG A 273 1.99 10.49 8.47
CA ARG A 273 2.84 9.81 7.47
C ARG A 273 3.88 8.86 8.10
N GLN A 274 4.30 9.09 9.35
CA GLN A 274 5.23 8.20 10.06
C GLN A 274 4.54 6.90 10.46
N THR A 275 3.32 7.02 11.02
CA THR A 275 2.41 5.92 11.33
C THR A 275 2.09 5.13 10.07
N GLU A 276 1.86 5.79 8.93
CA GLU A 276 1.58 5.17 7.64
C GLU A 276 2.74 4.28 7.16
N ALA A 277 3.95 4.85 7.03
CA ALA A 277 5.16 4.10 6.66
C ALA A 277 5.45 2.95 7.65
N ARG A 278 5.35 3.20 8.95
CA ARG A 278 5.60 2.21 10.02
C ARG A 278 4.60 1.05 9.99
N LEU A 279 3.35 1.30 9.60
CA LEU A 279 2.33 0.26 9.40
C LEU A 279 2.59 -0.56 8.14
N ALA A 280 2.98 0.06 7.02
CA ALA A 280 3.38 -0.65 5.80
C ALA A 280 4.56 -1.62 6.05
N VAL A 281 5.61 -1.15 6.74
CA VAL A 281 6.73 -1.99 7.20
C VAL A 281 6.26 -3.14 8.11
N SER A 282 5.32 -2.87 9.01
CA SER A 282 4.78 -3.88 9.94
C SER A 282 3.98 -4.97 9.21
N GLY A 283 3.25 -4.64 8.14
CA GLY A 283 2.53 -5.60 7.30
C GLY A 283 3.44 -6.51 6.47
N CYS A 284 4.55 -5.95 5.97
CA CYS A 284 5.53 -6.68 5.15
C CYS A 284 6.51 -7.54 5.96
N GLY A 285 6.64 -7.34 7.28
CA GLY A 285 7.68 -7.95 8.12
C GLY A 285 7.76 -9.48 8.13
N THR A 286 6.75 -10.18 7.63
CA THR A 286 6.72 -11.65 7.48
C THR A 286 7.31 -12.15 6.15
N LEU A 287 7.63 -11.27 5.21
CA LEU A 287 8.24 -11.59 3.91
C LEU A 287 9.77 -11.49 3.94
N VAL A 288 10.36 -10.73 4.87
CA VAL A 288 11.81 -10.45 4.91
C VAL A 288 12.60 -11.65 5.44
N ALA A 289 13.15 -12.41 4.50
CA ALA A 289 13.91 -13.66 4.71
C ALA A 289 15.14 -13.49 5.62
N ARG A 290 15.60 -14.58 6.27
CA ARG A 290 16.65 -14.51 7.31
C ARG A 290 18.01 -14.07 6.78
N ASP A 291 18.24 -14.34 5.51
CA ASP A 291 19.38 -14.03 4.67
C ASP A 291 19.33 -12.61 4.07
N THR A 292 18.35 -11.78 4.43
CA THR A 292 18.39 -10.33 4.17
C THR A 292 19.35 -9.62 5.14
N ASP A 293 20.11 -8.64 4.65
CA ASP A 293 20.84 -7.65 5.48
C ASP A 293 20.15 -6.28 5.48
N ALA A 294 19.67 -5.80 4.33
CA ALA A 294 18.98 -4.52 4.23
C ALA A 294 17.79 -4.55 3.26
N VAL A 295 16.83 -3.65 3.44
CA VAL A 295 15.66 -3.47 2.57
C VAL A 295 15.37 -1.98 2.39
N VAL A 296 15.05 -1.56 1.16
CA VAL A 296 14.26 -0.35 0.92
C VAL A 296 12.83 -0.79 0.64
N LEU A 297 11.95 -0.53 1.61
CA LEU A 297 10.53 -0.81 1.50
C LEU A 297 9.81 0.43 0.99
N PHE A 298 8.83 0.24 0.10
CA PHE A 298 7.97 1.33 -0.36
C PHE A 298 6.51 0.92 -0.55
N ASP A 299 5.60 1.83 -0.18
CA ASP A 299 4.17 1.75 -0.48
C ASP A 299 3.84 2.85 -1.49
N ILE A 300 3.41 2.47 -2.71
CA ILE A 300 3.00 3.45 -3.73
C ILE A 300 1.49 3.66 -3.57
N GLY A 301 1.15 4.76 -2.91
CA GLY A 301 -0.22 5.19 -2.65
C GLY A 301 -0.85 5.91 -3.84
N GLY A 302 -2.05 6.47 -3.60
CA GLY A 302 -2.73 7.31 -4.57
C GLY A 302 -2.28 8.78 -4.52
N GLY A 303 -2.12 9.34 -3.31
CA GLY A 303 -1.70 10.73 -3.10
C GLY A 303 -0.25 10.88 -2.67
N SER A 304 0.25 9.96 -1.84
CA SER A 304 1.63 9.91 -1.35
C SER A 304 2.30 8.58 -1.72
N SER A 305 3.61 8.51 -1.49
CA SER A 305 4.39 7.27 -1.54
C SER A 305 5.35 7.21 -0.35
N GLU A 306 5.13 6.25 0.54
CA GLU A 306 5.92 6.04 1.75
C GLU A 306 7.14 5.17 1.46
N ILE A 307 8.31 5.54 1.99
CA ILE A 307 9.57 4.84 1.77
C ILE A 307 10.29 4.68 3.13
N ALA A 308 10.73 3.47 3.44
CA ALA A 308 11.45 3.13 4.67
C ALA A 308 12.73 2.36 4.36
N LEU A 309 13.84 2.86 4.91
CA LEU A 309 15.17 2.24 4.85
C LEU A 309 15.33 1.38 6.10
N ILE A 310 15.74 0.12 5.91
CA ILE A 310 15.70 -0.90 6.96
C ILE A 310 17.01 -1.68 6.97
N ASP A 311 17.74 -1.66 8.10
CA ASP A 311 18.95 -2.45 8.35
C ASP A 311 18.65 -3.57 9.36
N VAL A 312 18.76 -4.83 8.93
CA VAL A 312 18.61 -6.02 9.76
C VAL A 312 19.91 -6.84 9.89
N SER A 313 21.05 -6.29 9.43
CA SER A 313 22.35 -6.96 9.41
C SER A 313 22.94 -7.14 10.82
N GLN A 314 22.87 -6.11 11.66
CA GLN A 314 23.46 -6.11 13.00
C GLN A 314 22.53 -6.71 14.07
N ARG A 315 21.21 -6.59 13.87
CA ARG A 315 20.21 -6.98 14.87
C ARG A 315 18.93 -7.43 14.19
N ARG A 316 18.34 -8.54 14.68
CA ARG A 316 16.99 -8.97 14.29
C ARG A 316 16.01 -8.92 15.44
N SER A 317 14.81 -8.44 15.15
CA SER A 317 13.64 -8.43 16.04
C SER A 317 12.45 -9.06 15.29
N PRO A 318 11.48 -9.69 15.98
CA PRO A 318 10.23 -10.13 15.36
C PRO A 318 9.37 -9.01 14.75
N ARG A 319 9.69 -7.73 15.01
CA ARG A 319 9.03 -6.56 14.42
C ARG A 319 10.01 -5.87 13.47
N LEU A 320 9.69 -5.85 12.17
CA LEU A 320 10.53 -5.19 11.16
C LEU A 320 10.62 -3.67 11.39
N ALA A 321 9.52 -3.07 11.87
CA ALA A 321 9.42 -1.64 12.17
C ALA A 321 10.32 -1.14 13.32
N GLU A 322 11.02 -2.04 14.03
CA GLU A 322 12.05 -1.67 15.03
C GLU A 322 13.44 -1.49 14.40
N HIS A 323 13.56 -1.66 13.07
CA HIS A 323 14.81 -1.56 12.29
C HIS A 323 14.78 -0.50 11.18
N ILE A 324 13.76 0.37 11.19
CA ILE A 324 13.70 1.51 10.27
C ILE A 324 14.83 2.47 10.67
N THR A 325 15.83 2.62 9.81
CA THR A 325 16.97 3.53 10.03
C THR A 325 16.63 4.95 9.63
N ALA A 326 15.89 5.12 8.53
CA ALA A 326 15.32 6.38 8.07
C ALA A 326 14.03 6.12 7.27
N TRP A 327 13.19 7.13 7.12
CA TRP A 327 11.96 7.04 6.33
C TRP A 327 11.58 8.40 5.73
N THR A 328 10.76 8.38 4.68
CA THR A 328 10.12 9.56 4.11
C THR A 328 8.73 9.19 3.58
N SER A 329 7.90 10.21 3.34
CA SER A 329 6.65 10.10 2.59
C SER A 329 6.63 11.22 1.57
N LEU A 330 6.73 10.84 0.30
CA LEU A 330 6.72 11.80 -0.80
C LEU A 330 5.28 12.27 -1.03
N PRO A 331 5.02 13.57 -1.28
CA PRO A 331 3.69 14.09 -1.62
C PRO A 331 3.31 13.79 -3.09
N VAL A 332 3.61 12.57 -3.55
CA VAL A 332 3.33 12.09 -4.90
C VAL A 332 2.89 10.62 -4.84
N GLY A 333 1.80 10.30 -5.53
CA GLY A 333 1.28 8.95 -5.70
C GLY A 333 0.66 8.81 -7.08
N VAL A 334 0.07 7.64 -7.38
CA VAL A 334 -0.36 7.35 -8.77
C VAL A 334 -1.46 8.28 -9.29
N VAL A 335 -2.29 8.85 -8.41
CA VAL A 335 -3.35 9.80 -8.79
C VAL A 335 -2.75 11.19 -9.00
N THR A 336 -2.02 11.72 -8.02
CA THR A 336 -1.49 13.10 -8.09
C THR A 336 -0.44 13.27 -9.20
N LEU A 337 0.32 12.23 -9.51
CA LEU A 337 1.24 12.23 -10.66
C LEU A 337 0.51 12.11 -12.00
N ALA A 338 -0.52 11.26 -12.10
CA ALA A 338 -1.33 11.12 -13.32
C ALA A 338 -2.24 12.33 -13.60
N GLU A 339 -2.66 13.07 -12.56
CA GLU A 339 -3.35 14.36 -12.71
C GLU A 339 -2.40 15.45 -13.23
N ARG A 340 -1.16 15.49 -12.74
CA ARG A 340 -0.17 16.51 -13.13
C ARG A 340 0.42 16.30 -14.52
N PHE A 341 0.71 15.06 -14.91
CA PHE A 341 1.38 14.72 -16.17
C PHE A 341 0.46 14.03 -17.20
N GLY A 342 -0.77 13.66 -16.81
CA GLY A 342 -1.69 12.89 -17.65
C GLY A 342 -1.45 11.38 -17.59
N GLY A 343 -2.53 10.60 -17.50
CA GLY A 343 -2.47 9.14 -17.40
C GLY A 343 -2.94 8.36 -18.64
N ARG A 344 -3.82 8.95 -19.47
CA ARG A 344 -4.39 8.26 -20.65
C ARG A 344 -3.37 8.13 -21.78
N ASN A 345 -2.82 9.27 -22.22
CA ASN A 345 -1.82 9.32 -23.27
C ASN A 345 -0.48 9.70 -22.63
N VAL A 346 0.41 8.71 -22.47
CA VAL A 346 1.74 8.89 -21.88
C VAL A 346 2.77 8.54 -22.95
N THR A 347 3.51 9.54 -23.43
CA THR A 347 4.62 9.35 -24.35
C THR A 347 5.91 9.01 -23.57
N PRO A 348 6.98 8.51 -24.21
CA PRO A 348 8.25 8.24 -23.54
C PRO A 348 8.82 9.47 -22.82
N GLU A 349 8.72 10.65 -23.44
CA GLU A 349 9.24 11.92 -22.90
C GLU A 349 8.42 12.39 -21.69
N ASN A 350 7.11 12.16 -21.71
CA ASN A 350 6.23 12.43 -20.57
C ASN A 350 6.51 11.46 -19.42
N TYR A 351 6.75 10.18 -19.72
CA TYR A 351 7.15 9.18 -18.73
C TYR A 351 8.50 9.52 -18.08
N GLU A 352 9.50 9.89 -18.88
CA GLU A 352 10.80 10.36 -18.39
C GLU A 352 10.64 11.60 -17.51
N SER A 353 9.77 12.55 -17.91
CA SER A 353 9.43 13.73 -17.09
C SER A 353 8.81 13.36 -15.73
N MET A 354 7.94 12.33 -15.68
CA MET A 354 7.42 11.80 -14.42
C MET A 354 8.54 11.18 -13.57
N VAL A 355 9.42 10.36 -14.16
CA VAL A 355 10.55 9.70 -13.45
C VAL A 355 11.49 10.75 -12.89
N CYS A 356 11.94 11.71 -13.70
CA CYS A 356 12.80 12.82 -13.27
C CYS A 356 12.19 13.58 -12.10
N HIS A 357 10.91 13.96 -12.16
CA HIS A 357 10.26 14.68 -11.07
C HIS A 357 10.20 13.88 -9.76
N VAL A 358 9.94 12.57 -9.80
CA VAL A 358 9.98 11.73 -8.59
C VAL A 358 11.42 11.56 -8.09
N THR A 359 12.42 11.49 -8.99
CA THR A 359 13.85 11.46 -8.64
C THR A 359 14.32 12.77 -7.99
N GLU A 360 13.77 13.93 -8.38
CA GLU A 360 14.00 15.21 -7.69
C GLU A 360 13.45 15.20 -6.25
N LEU A 361 12.22 14.70 -6.05
CA LEU A 361 11.62 14.56 -4.72
C LEU A 361 12.43 13.62 -3.83
N LEU A 362 12.89 12.48 -4.37
CA LEU A 362 13.82 11.57 -3.71
C LEU A 362 15.18 12.23 -3.42
N SER A 363 15.63 13.15 -4.27
CA SER A 363 16.86 13.92 -4.05
C SER A 363 16.76 14.92 -2.89
N GLY A 364 15.54 15.27 -2.46
CA GLY A 364 15.28 16.00 -1.22
C GLY A 364 15.37 15.16 0.06
N PHE A 365 15.32 13.82 -0.03
CA PHE A 365 15.45 12.94 1.14
C PHE A 365 16.93 12.81 1.54
N ALA A 366 17.33 13.56 2.57
CA ALA A 366 18.72 13.66 3.03
C ALA A 366 19.30 12.30 3.51
N GLU A 367 18.50 11.50 4.21
CA GLU A 367 18.94 10.23 4.79
C GLU A 367 18.93 9.05 3.80
N ARG A 368 18.64 9.27 2.50
CA ARG A 368 18.53 8.20 1.50
C ARG A 368 19.77 7.30 1.38
N HIS A 369 20.93 7.79 1.81
CA HIS A 369 22.21 7.08 1.78
C HIS A 369 22.56 6.38 3.11
N CYS A 370 21.68 6.38 4.13
CA CYS A 370 22.01 5.86 5.47
C CYS A 370 22.30 4.35 5.53
N LEU A 371 21.81 3.57 4.55
CA LEU A 371 22.16 2.14 4.39
C LEU A 371 23.60 1.93 3.87
N GLY A 372 24.25 2.98 3.35
CA GLY A 372 25.64 2.96 2.91
C GLY A 372 25.97 1.79 1.99
N THR A 373 27.04 1.06 2.33
CA THR A 373 27.55 -0.09 1.57
C THR A 373 26.62 -1.31 1.55
N LEU A 374 25.61 -1.39 2.44
CA LEU A 374 24.65 -2.50 2.43
C LEU A 374 23.89 -2.57 1.11
N THR A 375 23.64 -1.42 0.48
CA THR A 375 22.93 -1.32 -0.83
C THR A 375 23.68 -2.01 -1.98
N ALA A 376 25.00 -2.18 -1.88
CA ALA A 376 25.82 -2.88 -2.86
C ALA A 376 25.94 -4.40 -2.59
N GLY A 377 25.37 -4.89 -1.49
CA GLY A 377 25.43 -6.31 -1.11
C GLY A 377 24.35 -7.15 -1.77
N SER A 378 24.67 -8.40 -2.15
CA SER A 378 23.71 -9.37 -2.70
C SER A 378 22.58 -9.79 -1.74
N ARG A 379 22.63 -9.31 -0.49
CA ARG A 379 21.64 -9.50 0.59
C ARG A 379 20.76 -8.26 0.81
N PHE A 380 20.87 -7.24 -0.05
CA PHE A 380 19.95 -6.10 -0.16
C PHE A 380 18.91 -6.32 -1.27
N HIS A 381 17.70 -5.80 -1.07
CA HIS A 381 16.65 -5.76 -2.10
C HIS A 381 15.63 -4.65 -1.89
N LEU A 382 14.85 -4.40 -2.94
CA LEU A 382 13.64 -3.58 -2.87
C LEU A 382 12.44 -4.44 -2.40
N LEU A 383 11.56 -3.87 -1.58
CA LEU A 383 10.28 -4.50 -1.20
C LEU A 383 9.14 -3.52 -1.47
N GLY A 384 8.40 -3.75 -2.55
CA GLY A 384 7.26 -2.91 -2.93
C GLY A 384 5.93 -3.48 -2.44
N THR A 385 4.98 -2.61 -2.11
CA THR A 385 3.58 -2.97 -1.85
C THR A 385 2.59 -2.08 -2.60
N SER A 386 1.29 -2.30 -2.35
CA SER A 386 0.14 -1.63 -2.98
C SER A 386 -0.01 -1.91 -4.49
N GLY A 387 -0.93 -1.19 -5.13
CA GLY A 387 -1.53 -1.53 -6.41
C GLY A 387 -0.57 -1.58 -7.60
N THR A 388 0.50 -0.79 -7.58
CA THR A 388 1.47 -0.69 -8.68
C THR A 388 2.20 -2.02 -8.89
N VAL A 389 3.00 -2.44 -7.92
CA VAL A 389 3.85 -3.64 -8.06
C VAL A 389 3.05 -4.94 -8.12
N THR A 390 1.91 -5.00 -7.42
CA THR A 390 1.00 -6.15 -7.48
C THR A 390 0.35 -6.29 -8.86
N THR A 391 0.03 -5.18 -9.52
CA THR A 391 -0.45 -5.18 -10.92
C THR A 391 0.66 -5.59 -11.89
N LEU A 392 1.88 -5.03 -11.72
CA LEU A 392 3.04 -5.37 -12.55
C LEU A 392 3.37 -6.87 -12.49
N ALA A 393 3.37 -7.45 -11.28
CA ALA A 393 3.54 -8.89 -11.06
C ALA A 393 2.41 -9.71 -11.69
N GLY A 394 1.16 -9.25 -11.61
CA GLY A 394 0.03 -9.91 -12.28
C GLY A 394 0.14 -9.95 -13.81
N ILE A 395 0.66 -8.87 -14.41
CA ILE A 395 0.93 -8.78 -15.86
C ILE A 395 2.11 -9.69 -16.24
N HIS A 396 3.20 -9.65 -15.48
CA HIS A 396 4.38 -10.52 -15.65
C HIS A 396 4.00 -12.00 -15.58
N LEU A 397 3.18 -12.39 -14.60
CA LEU A 397 2.65 -13.76 -14.42
C LEU A 397 1.61 -14.19 -15.46
N GLY A 398 1.20 -13.29 -16.37
CA GLY A 398 0.21 -13.54 -17.41
C GLY A 398 -1.16 -13.95 -16.87
N LEU A 399 -1.63 -13.33 -15.78
CA LEU A 399 -2.86 -13.76 -15.12
C LEU A 399 -4.12 -13.35 -15.90
N GLU A 400 -4.99 -14.34 -16.20
CA GLU A 400 -6.35 -14.09 -16.72
C GLU A 400 -7.26 -13.38 -15.70
N ARG A 401 -6.90 -13.43 -14.41
CA ARG A 401 -7.51 -12.67 -13.30
C ARG A 401 -6.51 -12.59 -12.15
N TYR A 402 -6.46 -11.44 -11.46
CA TYR A 402 -5.60 -11.25 -10.29
C TYR A 402 -5.80 -12.34 -9.21
N ASP A 403 -4.70 -12.98 -8.79
CA ASP A 403 -4.66 -13.97 -7.71
C ASP A 403 -3.53 -13.65 -6.73
N ARG A 404 -3.90 -13.06 -5.59
CA ARG A 404 -3.01 -12.72 -4.47
C ARG A 404 -2.06 -13.86 -4.09
N ARG A 405 -2.50 -15.13 -4.20
CA ARG A 405 -1.69 -16.30 -3.79
C ARG A 405 -0.50 -16.58 -4.73
N ARG A 406 -0.49 -15.97 -5.93
CA ARG A 406 0.62 -16.05 -6.88
C ARG A 406 1.52 -14.80 -6.86
N VAL A 407 0.99 -13.67 -6.37
CA VAL A 407 1.65 -12.35 -6.36
C VAL A 407 2.34 -12.06 -5.02
N ASP A 408 1.72 -12.43 -3.90
CA ASP A 408 2.17 -12.09 -2.55
C ASP A 408 3.43 -12.87 -2.14
N GLY A 409 4.56 -12.16 -2.02
CA GLY A 409 5.88 -12.75 -1.77
C GLY A 409 6.61 -13.22 -3.04
N MET A 410 6.16 -12.78 -4.22
CA MET A 410 6.87 -13.06 -5.47
C MET A 410 8.14 -12.19 -5.60
N TRP A 411 9.22 -12.78 -6.12
CA TRP A 411 10.39 -12.06 -6.60
C TRP A 411 10.26 -11.72 -8.09
N MET A 412 10.72 -10.53 -8.46
CA MET A 412 10.96 -10.12 -9.85
C MET A 412 12.40 -9.60 -9.98
N GLY A 413 13.08 -9.95 -11.07
CA GLY A 413 14.38 -9.39 -11.42
C GLY A 413 14.27 -7.95 -11.96
N SER A 414 15.33 -7.16 -11.81
CA SER A 414 15.37 -5.77 -12.28
C SER A 414 15.06 -5.67 -13.79
N ASP A 415 15.63 -6.56 -14.59
CA ASP A 415 15.38 -6.59 -16.04
C ASP A 415 13.93 -6.97 -16.36
N GLU A 416 13.27 -7.77 -15.53
CA GLU A 416 11.87 -8.16 -15.71
C GLU A 416 10.94 -6.98 -15.40
N VAL A 417 11.26 -6.18 -14.39
CA VAL A 417 10.57 -4.91 -14.08
C VAL A 417 10.74 -3.93 -15.24
N THR A 418 11.97 -3.70 -15.72
CA THR A 418 12.23 -2.83 -16.89
C THR A 418 11.46 -3.30 -18.12
N GLN A 419 11.49 -4.60 -18.44
CA GLN A 419 10.73 -5.16 -19.56
C GLN A 419 9.21 -4.97 -19.42
N MET A 420 8.65 -5.07 -18.22
CA MET A 420 7.22 -4.82 -18.01
C MET A 420 6.87 -3.33 -18.13
N THR A 421 7.72 -2.41 -17.64
CA THR A 421 7.57 -0.97 -17.89
C THR A 421 7.58 -0.67 -19.39
N THR A 422 8.61 -1.11 -20.13
CA THR A 422 8.73 -0.88 -21.58
C THR A 422 7.53 -1.45 -22.34
N ARG A 423 7.04 -2.62 -21.93
CA ARG A 423 5.84 -3.24 -22.51
C ARG A 423 4.58 -2.43 -22.22
N LEU A 424 4.41 -1.88 -21.02
CA LEU A 424 3.28 -1.01 -20.67
C LEU A 424 3.31 0.32 -21.42
N LEU A 425 4.50 0.89 -21.67
CA LEU A 425 4.67 2.08 -22.50
C LEU A 425 4.35 1.82 -23.98
N SER A 426 4.52 0.58 -24.46
CA SER A 426 4.11 0.18 -25.82
C SER A 426 2.59 -0.02 -25.98
N TRP A 427 1.79 0.16 -24.93
CA TRP A 427 0.34 -0.02 -24.95
C TRP A 427 -0.41 1.31 -24.94
N ASP A 428 -1.32 1.47 -25.92
CA ASP A 428 -2.34 2.50 -25.86
C ASP A 428 -3.26 2.33 -24.64
N PHE A 429 -4.16 3.30 -24.45
CA PHE A 429 -5.06 3.30 -23.30
C PHE A 429 -6.02 2.11 -23.30
N GLU A 430 -6.59 1.72 -24.45
CA GLU A 430 -7.58 0.65 -24.52
C GLU A 430 -6.93 -0.74 -24.34
N ALA A 431 -5.70 -0.93 -24.81
CA ALA A 431 -4.87 -2.10 -24.51
C ALA A 431 -4.55 -2.23 -23.00
N ARG A 432 -4.37 -1.10 -22.29
CA ARG A 432 -4.28 -1.07 -20.82
C ARG A 432 -5.62 -1.37 -20.14
N VAL A 433 -6.73 -0.80 -20.62
CA VAL A 433 -8.10 -1.09 -20.12
C VAL A 433 -8.44 -2.58 -20.25
N ALA A 434 -8.13 -3.18 -21.39
CA ALA A 434 -8.42 -4.58 -21.71
C ALA A 434 -7.57 -5.60 -20.94
N ASN A 435 -6.53 -5.18 -20.21
CA ASN A 435 -5.67 -6.08 -19.44
C ASN A 435 -6.38 -6.54 -18.14
N PRO A 436 -6.58 -7.85 -17.90
CA PRO A 436 -7.31 -8.35 -16.72
C PRO A 436 -6.70 -8.05 -15.34
N CYS A 437 -5.42 -7.66 -15.30
CA CYS A 437 -4.75 -7.22 -14.07
C CYS A 437 -4.81 -5.71 -13.84
N ILE A 438 -5.14 -4.91 -14.85
CA ILE A 438 -5.25 -3.45 -14.76
C ILE A 438 -6.73 -3.05 -14.63
N GLY A 439 -7.53 -3.25 -15.69
CA GLY A 439 -8.92 -2.80 -15.80
C GLY A 439 -9.07 -1.28 -15.97
N ALA A 440 -10.27 -0.87 -16.39
CA ALA A 440 -10.59 0.54 -16.67
C ALA A 440 -10.19 1.50 -15.53
N ASP A 441 -10.55 1.15 -14.29
CA ASP A 441 -10.36 1.98 -13.09
C ASP A 441 -8.89 2.32 -12.73
N ARG A 442 -7.91 1.71 -13.42
CA ARG A 442 -6.47 1.91 -13.19
C ARG A 442 -5.63 2.05 -14.47
N ALA A 443 -6.25 2.01 -15.65
CA ALA A 443 -5.54 2.09 -16.93
C ALA A 443 -4.82 3.44 -17.13
N ASP A 444 -5.37 4.50 -16.54
CA ASP A 444 -4.81 5.85 -16.43
C ASP A 444 -3.71 5.96 -15.38
N LEU A 445 -3.79 5.20 -14.27
CA LEU A 445 -2.88 5.32 -13.13
C LEU A 445 -1.61 4.43 -13.26
N VAL A 446 -1.64 3.37 -14.06
CA VAL A 446 -0.61 2.32 -14.07
C VAL A 446 0.80 2.83 -14.46
N LEU A 447 0.89 3.74 -15.44
CA LEU A 447 2.18 4.27 -15.89
C LEU A 447 2.77 5.28 -14.91
N ALA A 448 1.96 6.11 -14.27
CA ALA A 448 2.41 6.96 -13.16
C ALA A 448 2.99 6.12 -12.00
N GLY A 449 2.37 4.96 -11.70
CA GLY A 449 2.93 3.99 -10.76
C GLY A 449 4.29 3.43 -11.19
N CYS A 450 4.45 3.09 -12.47
CA CYS A 450 5.74 2.61 -13.00
C CYS A 450 6.82 3.71 -12.90
N ALA A 451 6.49 4.97 -13.18
CA ALA A 451 7.43 6.08 -13.08
C ALA A 451 7.95 6.29 -11.64
N ILE A 452 7.07 6.16 -10.64
CA ILE A 452 7.47 6.19 -9.22
C ILE A 452 8.39 5.01 -8.88
N LEU A 453 8.06 3.80 -9.36
CA LEU A 453 8.87 2.60 -9.17
C LEU A 453 10.27 2.74 -9.79
N ASP A 454 10.38 3.25 -11.02
CA ASP A 454 11.66 3.41 -11.70
C ASP A 454 12.51 4.53 -11.07
N ALA A 455 11.91 5.62 -10.61
CA ALA A 455 12.62 6.64 -9.82
C ALA A 455 13.22 6.06 -8.52
N ILE A 456 12.48 5.19 -7.81
CA ILE A 456 12.97 4.47 -6.63
C ILE A 456 14.12 3.51 -7.01
N ARG A 457 14.02 2.79 -8.14
CA ARG A 457 15.08 1.90 -8.65
C ARG A 457 16.35 2.63 -9.08
N ILE A 458 16.23 3.87 -9.57
CA ILE A 458 17.38 4.73 -9.91
C ILE A 458 18.12 5.16 -8.63
N VAL A 459 17.39 5.51 -7.57
CA VAL A 459 17.99 5.99 -6.31
C VAL A 459 18.52 4.85 -5.44
N TRP A 460 17.90 3.67 -5.49
CA TRP A 460 18.38 2.45 -4.84
C TRP A 460 18.42 1.27 -5.82
N PRO A 461 19.47 1.16 -6.66
CA PRO A 461 19.64 0.05 -7.60
C PRO A 461 19.65 -1.30 -6.88
N SER A 462 18.90 -2.25 -7.42
CA SER A 462 18.89 -3.64 -6.94
C SER A 462 18.65 -4.61 -8.09
N GLU A 463 19.24 -5.80 -7.98
CA GLU A 463 18.94 -6.94 -8.85
C GLU A 463 17.48 -7.40 -8.74
N LYS A 464 16.83 -7.21 -7.58
CA LYS A 464 15.61 -7.93 -7.19
C LYS A 464 14.59 -7.04 -6.47
N LEU A 465 13.32 -7.20 -6.85
CA LEU A 465 12.14 -6.63 -6.21
C LEU A 465 11.32 -7.75 -5.58
N LEU A 466 11.02 -7.64 -4.29
CA LEU A 466 10.05 -8.47 -3.58
C LEU A 466 8.68 -7.79 -3.59
N VAL A 467 7.67 -8.47 -4.13
CA VAL A 467 6.31 -7.94 -4.29
C VAL A 467 5.44 -8.40 -3.13
N ALA A 468 4.83 -7.45 -2.41
CA ALA A 468 3.88 -7.72 -1.34
C ALA A 468 2.45 -7.34 -1.75
N ASP A 469 1.51 -8.24 -1.52
CA ASP A 469 0.08 -7.89 -1.36
C ASP A 469 -0.19 -7.79 0.15
N ARG A 470 0.61 -6.98 0.86
CA ARG A 470 0.53 -6.75 2.31
C ARG A 470 1.04 -5.36 2.60
N GLY A 471 0.30 -4.58 3.36
CA GLY A 471 0.75 -3.24 3.74
C GLY A 471 -0.01 -2.76 4.96
N LEU A 472 -0.55 -1.56 4.86
CA LEU A 472 -1.21 -0.82 5.94
C LEU A 472 -2.18 -1.66 6.79
N ARG A 473 -3.15 -2.34 6.15
CA ARG A 473 -4.14 -3.19 6.85
C ARG A 473 -3.50 -4.40 7.55
N GLU A 474 -2.60 -5.10 6.88
CA GLU A 474 -1.88 -6.24 7.46
C GLU A 474 -0.97 -5.81 8.62
N GLY A 475 -0.41 -4.60 8.57
CA GLY A 475 0.30 -3.96 9.68
C GLY A 475 -0.61 -3.68 10.88
N ILE A 476 -1.76 -3.02 10.65
CA ILE A 476 -2.76 -2.74 11.70
C ILE A 476 -3.20 -4.03 12.40
N LEU A 477 -3.57 -5.06 11.63
CA LEU A 477 -3.95 -6.37 12.19
C LEU A 477 -2.83 -6.98 13.03
N THR A 478 -1.58 -6.85 12.57
CA THR A 478 -0.40 -7.37 13.26
C THR A 478 -0.13 -6.63 14.58
N GLU A 479 -0.32 -5.32 14.63
CA GLU A 479 -0.23 -4.54 15.87
C GLU A 479 -1.35 -4.89 16.86
N LEU A 480 -2.61 -4.94 16.40
CA LEU A 480 -3.75 -5.27 17.23
C LEU A 480 -3.64 -6.70 17.82
N MET A 481 -3.22 -7.67 17.02
CA MET A 481 -2.96 -9.06 17.45
C MET A 481 -1.76 -9.15 18.41
N SER A 482 -0.71 -8.35 18.19
CA SER A 482 0.44 -8.27 19.10
C SER A 482 0.09 -7.66 20.46
N ARG A 483 -0.74 -6.60 20.47
CA ARG A 483 -1.13 -5.86 21.68
C ARG A 483 -1.91 -6.71 22.67
N ASP A 484 -2.76 -7.62 22.20
CA ASP A 484 -3.47 -8.58 23.05
C ASP A 484 -2.68 -9.87 23.34
N GLY A 485 -1.45 -9.97 22.85
CA GLY A 485 -0.63 -11.16 23.01
C GLY A 485 -1.24 -12.41 22.36
N ALA A 486 -2.01 -12.26 21.27
CA ALA A 486 -2.68 -13.38 20.59
C ALA A 486 -1.72 -14.52 20.22
N TRP A 487 -0.46 -14.18 19.91
CA TRP A 487 0.62 -15.11 19.59
C TRP A 487 1.50 -15.52 20.78
N ARG A 488 1.32 -14.93 21.97
CA ARG A 488 2.07 -15.29 23.19
C ARG A 488 1.63 -16.64 23.77
N HIS A 489 0.33 -16.95 23.75
CA HIS A 489 -0.19 -18.18 24.35
C HIS A 489 0.29 -19.47 23.67
N ASN A 490 0.48 -19.48 22.34
CA ASN A 490 0.85 -20.68 21.61
C ASN A 490 2.28 -21.19 21.90
N ARG A 491 3.18 -20.34 22.45
CA ARG A 491 4.49 -20.79 22.94
C ARG A 491 4.38 -21.77 24.12
N ALA A 492 3.39 -21.60 24.99
CA ALA A 492 3.23 -22.43 26.19
C ALA A 492 2.68 -23.84 25.91
N GLN A 493 1.93 -24.02 24.82
CA GLN A 493 1.37 -25.34 24.46
C GLN A 493 2.37 -26.22 23.72
N GLY A 494 3.21 -25.65 22.84
CA GLY A 494 4.29 -26.39 22.17
C GLY A 494 5.30 -27.00 23.15
N ALA A 495 5.68 -26.26 24.20
CA ALA A 495 6.57 -26.77 25.23
C ALA A 495 5.99 -27.98 26.00
N LYS A 496 4.67 -27.96 26.29
CA LYS A 496 3.99 -29.05 27.01
C LYS A 496 3.73 -30.31 26.18
N THR A 497 3.80 -30.21 24.85
CA THR A 497 3.71 -31.39 23.95
C THR A 497 5.08 -32.03 23.72
N GLY A 498 6.14 -31.24 23.56
CA GLY A 498 7.52 -31.77 23.48
C GLY A 498 7.90 -32.60 24.71
N ALA A 499 7.68 -32.06 25.91
CA ALA A 499 8.08 -32.68 27.18
C ALA A 499 7.34 -34.00 27.55
N LYS A 500 6.37 -34.46 26.75
CA LYS A 500 5.67 -35.75 26.97
C LYS A 500 6.08 -36.88 26.02
N THR A 501 6.83 -36.58 24.96
CA THR A 501 7.24 -37.60 23.98
C THR A 501 8.53 -38.32 24.40
N ASP A 502 9.39 -37.62 25.15
CA ASP A 502 10.77 -38.04 25.46
C ASP A 502 10.90 -38.96 26.70
N MET A 503 9.77 -39.32 27.33
CA MET A 503 9.71 -40.19 28.53
C MET A 503 9.19 -41.62 28.25
N ARG A 504 9.07 -42.03 26.97
CA ARG A 504 8.52 -43.37 26.62
C ARG A 504 9.48 -44.36 25.95
N ASN A 505 10.69 -43.93 25.56
CA ASN A 505 11.71 -44.81 24.95
C ASN A 505 12.96 -44.94 25.83
N ARG A 506 12.80 -45.37 27.09
CA ARG A 506 13.90 -45.80 27.98
C ARG A 506 13.49 -46.96 28.89
N HIS A 507 13.37 -48.14 28.29
CA HIS A 507 13.49 -49.46 28.92
C HIS A 507 14.27 -50.36 27.96
#